data_AF-A0A8H7PCD1-F1
#
_entry.id   AF-A0A8H7PCD1-F1
#
_cell.length_a   1.000
_cell.length_b   1.000
_cell.length_c   1.000
_cell.angle_alpha   90.00
_cell.angle_beta   90.00
_cell.angle_gamma   90.00
#
_symmetry.space_group_name_H-M   'P 1'
#
loop_
_entity.id
_entity.type
_entity.pdbx_description
1 polymer ?
#
loop_
_entity_poly.entity_id
_entity_poly.type
_entity_poly.pdbx_seq_one_letter_code
_entity_poly.pdbx_strand_id
1 'polypeptide(L)'
;MSHSAGRIIKHLIATRGPLTTKEITAQITEFPQLVSGRYLKTRVLRPMESQQALTKKVTRTGSEKPVWQWHLTDAESASKYKTLD
;
A
#
# COMPACT_ATOMS: atom_id res chain seq x y z
N MET A 1 15.83 -12.92 -3.57
CA MET A 1 15.49 -12.52 -2.19
C MET A 1 13.97 -12.46 -2.08
N SER A 2 13.38 -12.86 -0.95
CA SER A 2 11.92 -12.76 -0.76
C SER A 2 11.61 -11.48 0.02
N HIS A 3 10.95 -10.52 -0.61
CA HIS A 3 10.54 -9.29 0.06
C HIS A 3 9.24 -9.53 0.83
N SER A 4 9.13 -8.96 2.03
CA SER A 4 7.89 -9.02 2.79
C SER A 4 6.77 -8.22 2.09
N ALA A 5 5.53 -8.65 2.26
CA ALA A 5 4.36 -7.95 1.73
C ALA A 5 4.33 -6.47 2.12
N GLY A 6 4.77 -6.14 3.34
CA GLY A 6 4.89 -4.75 3.79
C GLY A 6 5.92 -3.94 3.00
N ARG A 7 7.08 -4.50 2.66
CA ARG A 7 8.10 -3.83 1.83
C ARG A 7 7.58 -3.57 0.42
N ILE A 8 6.88 -4.55 -0.16
CA ILE A 8 6.25 -4.44 -1.48
C ILE A 8 5.21 -3.33 -1.51
N ILE A 9 4.31 -3.26 -0.53
CA ILE A 9 3.29 -2.19 -0.48
C ILE A 9 3.94 -0.81 -0.36
N LYS A 10 4.97 -0.66 0.49
CA LYS A 10 5.69 0.62 0.60
C LYS A 10 6.34 1.01 -0.72
N HIS A 11 6.93 0.04 -1.42
CA HIS A 11 7.52 0.26 -2.74
C HIS A 11 6.50 0.69 -3.79
N LEU A 12 5.35 0.00 -3.86
CA LEU A 12 4.27 0.35 -4.78
C LEU A 12 3.77 1.78 -4.52
N ILE A 13 3.57 2.16 -3.25
CA ILE A 13 3.11 3.50 -2.90
C ILE A 13 4.20 4.57 -3.15
N ALA A 14 5.47 4.24 -2.89
CA ALA A 14 6.60 5.14 -3.14
C ALA A 14 6.83 5.43 -4.63
N THR A 15 6.56 4.45 -5.49
CA THR A 15 6.81 4.54 -6.94
C THR A 15 5.61 5.08 -7.71
N ARG A 16 4.39 4.68 -7.33
CA ARG A 16 3.15 5.03 -8.05
C ARG A 16 2.31 6.09 -7.33
N GLY A 17 2.69 6.48 -6.12
CA GLY A 17 1.91 7.37 -5.27
C GLY A 17 0.83 6.62 -4.47
N PRO A 18 -0.14 7.33 -3.88
CA PRO A 18 -1.18 6.74 -3.04
C PRO A 18 -2.05 5.73 -3.79
N LEU A 19 -2.23 4.53 -3.22
CA LEU A 19 -2.95 3.44 -3.88
C LEU A 19 -4.16 2.96 -3.08
N THR A 20 -5.21 2.58 -3.77
CA THR A 20 -6.36 1.92 -3.19
C THR A 20 -6.06 0.45 -2.90
N THR A 21 -6.88 -0.17 -2.05
CA THR A 21 -6.73 -1.61 -1.78
C THR A 21 -6.97 -2.45 -3.04
N LYS A 22 -7.84 -1.99 -3.95
CA LYS A 22 -8.12 -2.68 -5.21
C LYS A 22 -6.88 -2.69 -6.11
N GLU A 23 -6.21 -1.54 -6.24
CA GLU A 23 -4.99 -1.43 -7.02
C GLU A 23 -3.86 -2.27 -6.45
N ILE A 24 -3.68 -2.30 -5.12
CA ILE A 24 -2.68 -3.16 -4.49
C ILE A 24 -3.01 -4.65 -4.71
N THR A 25 -4.30 -5.02 -4.62
CA THR A 25 -4.74 -6.40 -4.87
C THR A 25 -4.51 -6.82 -6.33
N ALA A 26 -4.59 -5.89 -7.28
CA ALA A 26 -4.32 -6.16 -8.69
C ALA A 26 -2.84 -6.51 -8.96
N GLN A 27 -1.95 -6.23 -8.00
CA GLN A 27 -0.52 -6.53 -8.10
C GLN A 27 -0.15 -7.92 -7.54
N ILE A 28 -1.12 -8.72 -7.07
CA ILE A 28 -0.85 -10.06 -6.53
C ILE A 28 -0.22 -11.00 -7.58
N THR A 29 -0.57 -10.84 -8.86
CA THR A 29 0.02 -11.62 -9.97
C THR A 29 1.51 -11.34 -10.12
N GLU A 30 1.94 -10.08 -9.93
CA GLU A 30 3.35 -9.68 -9.99
C GLU A 30 4.07 -9.96 -8.66
N PHE A 31 3.34 -9.89 -7.54
CA PHE A 31 3.84 -10.07 -6.18
C PHE A 31 3.01 -11.13 -5.44
N PRO A 32 3.29 -12.43 -5.66
CA PRO A 32 2.53 -13.52 -5.04
C PRO A 32 2.59 -13.52 -3.50
N GLN A 33 3.54 -12.79 -2.90
CA GLN A 33 3.64 -12.57 -1.45
C GLN A 33 2.47 -11.77 -0.88
N LEU A 34 1.69 -11.08 -1.72
CA LEU A 34 0.48 -10.37 -1.33
C LEU A 34 -0.72 -11.32 -1.13
N VAL A 35 -0.59 -12.59 -1.54
CA VAL A 35 -1.48 -13.76 -1.32
C VAL A 35 -2.94 -13.57 -1.77
N SER A 36 -3.69 -12.68 -1.11
CA SER A 36 -5.10 -12.40 -1.39
C SER A 36 -5.51 -11.04 -0.85
N GLY A 37 -6.58 -10.45 -1.40
CA GLY A 37 -7.10 -9.16 -0.91
C GLY A 37 -7.53 -9.21 0.58
N ARG A 38 -8.01 -10.35 1.08
CA ARG A 38 -8.35 -10.53 2.50
C ARG A 38 -7.10 -10.54 3.38
N TYR A 39 -6.08 -11.30 2.99
CA TYR A 39 -4.78 -11.32 3.66
C TYR A 39 -4.16 -9.92 3.70
N LEU A 40 -4.15 -9.23 2.55
CA LEU A 40 -3.60 -7.89 2.42
C LEU A 40 -4.24 -6.90 3.40
N LYS A 41 -5.57 -6.89 3.50
CA LYS A 41 -6.29 -6.01 4.43
C LYS A 41 -5.99 -6.31 5.90
N THR A 42 -6.03 -7.57 6.30
CA THR A 42 -6.01 -7.94 7.73
C THR A 42 -4.61 -8.19 8.28
N ARG A 43 -3.71 -8.74 7.47
CA ARG A 43 -2.36 -9.16 7.87
C ARG A 43 -1.26 -8.21 7.41
N VAL A 44 -1.54 -7.27 6.50
CA VAL A 44 -0.54 -6.35 5.98
C VAL A 44 -0.92 -4.89 6.23
N LEU A 45 -1.98 -4.40 5.58
CA LEU A 45 -2.40 -2.99 5.62
C LEU A 45 -2.81 -2.52 7.03
N ARG A 46 -3.69 -3.26 7.72
CA ARG A 46 -4.13 -2.89 9.08
C ARG A 46 -2.96 -2.88 10.09
N PRO A 47 -2.06 -3.88 10.12
CA PRO A 47 -0.85 -3.79 10.95
C PRO A 47 0.05 -2.61 10.59
N MET A 48 0.26 -2.33 9.31
CA MET A 48 1.09 -1.20 8.87
C MET A 48 0.47 0.15 9.25
N GLU A 49 -0.87 0.27 9.21
CA GLU A 49 -1.59 1.43 9.71
C GLU A 49 -1.40 1.61 11.23
N SER A 50 -1.55 0.53 11.99
CA SER A 50 -1.34 0.54 13.45
C SER A 50 0.11 0.89 13.85
N GLN A 51 1.08 0.53 13.00
CA GLN A 51 2.50 0.87 13.18
C GLN A 51 2.86 2.27 12.64
N GLN A 52 1.86 3.06 12.22
CA GLN A 52 2.04 4.37 11.61
C GLN A 52 2.92 4.36 10.35
N ALA A 53 3.12 3.20 9.72
CA ALA A 53 3.88 3.09 8.47
C ALA A 53 3.04 3.50 7.26
N LEU A 54 1.72 3.31 7.34
CA LEU A 54 0.75 3.77 6.35
C LEU A 54 -0.35 4.58 7.03
N THR A 55 -0.93 5.51 6.28
CA THR A 55 -2.14 6.23 6.69
C THR A 55 -3.21 6.03 5.63
N LYS A 56 -4.42 5.68 6.07
CA LYS A 56 -5.59 5.59 5.19
C LYS A 56 -6.25 6.96 5.08
N LYS A 57 -6.33 7.52 3.87
CA LYS A 57 -7.02 8.79 3.61
C LYS A 57 -8.19 8.55 2.68
N VAL A 58 -9.23 9.37 2.86
CA VAL A 58 -10.39 9.40 1.95
C VAL A 58 -10.22 10.56 0.99
N THR A 59 -10.26 10.26 -0.29
CA THR A 59 -10.24 11.24 -1.36
C THR A 59 -11.66 11.35 -1.91
N ARG A 60 -12.20 12.57 -1.91
CA ARG A 60 -13.52 12.91 -2.46
C ARG A 60 -13.32 13.91 -3.60
N THR A 61 -13.48 13.45 -4.83
CA THR A 61 -13.50 14.29 -6.03
C THR A 61 -14.94 14.63 -6.39
N GLY A 62 -15.42 15.76 -5.90
CA GLY A 62 -16.78 16.27 -6.20
C GLY A 62 -17.89 15.31 -5.79
N SER A 63 -18.74 14.94 -6.75
CA SER A 63 -19.92 14.07 -6.56
C SER A 63 -19.61 12.56 -6.62
N GLU A 64 -18.35 12.17 -6.81
CA GLU A 64 -17.97 10.77 -6.92
C GLU A 64 -17.97 10.05 -5.57
N LYS A 65 -18.07 8.72 -5.61
CA LYS A 65 -18.01 7.89 -4.41
C LYS A 65 -16.64 8.08 -3.72
N PRO A 66 -16.60 8.20 -2.39
CA PRO A 66 -15.35 8.37 -1.66
C PRO A 66 -14.42 7.19 -1.92
N VAL A 67 -13.17 7.50 -2.29
CA VAL A 67 -12.14 6.50 -2.54
C VAL A 67 -11.17 6.48 -1.37
N TRP A 68 -10.90 5.28 -0.85
CA TRP A 68 -9.94 5.08 0.23
C TRP A 68 -8.58 4.73 -0.33
N GLN A 69 -7.60 5.61 -0.11
CA GLN A 69 -6.22 5.46 -0.55
C GLN A 69 -5.29 5.28 0.65
N TRP A 70 -4.24 4.50 0.42
CA TRP A 70 -3.16 4.28 1.37
C TRP A 70 -1.99 5.17 1.00
N HIS A 71 -1.50 5.92 1.98
CA HIS A 71 -0.36 6.81 1.86
C HIS A 71 0.76 6.32 2.77
N LEU A 72 2.01 6.54 2.38
CA LEU A 72 3.12 6.50 3.32
C LEU A 72 2.94 7.64 4.32
N THR A 73 3.10 7.35 5.61
CA THR A 73 2.98 8.37 6.66
C THR A 73 4.16 9.34 6.63
N ASP A 74 5.33 8.86 6.23
CA ASP A 74 6.57 9.61 6.22
C ASP A 74 7.09 9.81 4.78
N ALA A 75 7.52 11.03 4.47
CA ALA A 75 7.98 11.40 3.14
C ALA A 75 9.43 10.94 2.86
N GLU A 76 10.28 10.86 3.88
CA GLU A 76 11.65 10.31 3.75
C GLU A 76 11.62 8.82 3.38
N SER A 77 10.62 8.11 3.90
CA SER A 77 10.36 6.70 3.56
C SER A 77 10.13 6.51 2.06
N ALA A 78 9.50 7.45 1.36
CA ALA A 78 9.22 7.30 -0.07
C ALA A 78 10.51 7.11 -0.89
N SER A 79 11.57 7.86 -0.60
CA SER A 79 12.85 7.71 -1.30
C SER A 79 13.52 6.35 -1.00
N LYS A 80 13.42 5.87 0.25
CA LYS A 80 14.01 4.60 0.69
C LYS A 80 13.37 3.36 0.06
N TYR A 81 12.09 3.44 -0.31
CA TYR A 81 11.36 2.30 -0.90
C TYR A 81 11.20 2.39 -2.42
N LYS A 82 11.81 3.37 -3.11
CA LYS A 82 11.80 3.41 -4.59
C LYS A 82 12.50 2.20 -5.22
N THR A 83 13.46 1.60 -4.52
CA THR A 83 14.16 0.40 -4.97
C THR A 83 13.75 -0.79 -4.13
N LEU A 84 13.37 -1.88 -4.78
CA LEU A 84 13.04 -3.16 -4.14
C LEU A 84 14.31 -4.03 -4.09
N ASP A 85 15.34 -3.58 -3.35
CA ASP A 85 16.57 -4.36 -3.12
C ASP A 85 16.40 -5.40 -2.01
#